data_AF-A0A0M3INZ9-F1
#
_entry.id   AF-A0A0M3INZ9-F1
#
_cell.length_a   1.000
_cell.length_b   1.000
_cell.length_c   1.000
_cell.angle_alpha   90.00
_cell.angle_beta   90.00
_cell.angle_gamma   90.00
#
_symmetry.space_group_name_H-M   'P 1'
#
loop_
_entity.id
_entity.type
_entity.pdbx_description
1 polymer ?
#
loop_
_entity_poly.entity_id
_entity_poly.type
_entity_poly.pdbx_seq_one_letter_code
_entity_poly.pdbx_strand_id
1 'polypeptide(L)'
;MVRRKLLKLTIGTLSKSLTNQRRFTFLLLILLFICGIYYERNLFVDENLPIEFLHYKYLIERNRSSSNTCKIPQLDPWDETIIKYYAKPKPLECKPLQSNVTVLRNGLLMVLNEYRKKVKCRCRTFEHNTNISDFYVKYNDWIDVDPIKGTKIEKEFVEVECYNVGLMPTKIYSYHWNQIIKRQFSIKSKSAFVVSSIDHPSVLMFGFDGMSHSNFIRVLPKTYAQLQKMGFIDLRGHVKIGDNTFPNLCAILTGKRSSPTKEFIGELPDEWNIYFDDWPFIWNNFSQNGYVTVFAEDRPDIGTFNYLDLIGLQHFGISYFDEALQIVTIGFQLMIYN
;
A
#
# COMPACT_ATOMS: atom_id res chain seq x y z
N MET A 1 22.27 -93.81 -9.71
CA MET A 1 22.87 -92.46 -9.56
C MET A 1 22.00 -91.31 -10.12
N VAL A 2 21.08 -91.56 -11.07
CA VAL A 2 20.28 -90.51 -11.77
C VAL A 2 19.13 -89.92 -10.94
N ARG A 3 18.42 -90.72 -10.12
CA ARG A 3 17.28 -90.25 -9.29
C ARG A 3 17.64 -89.16 -8.24
N ARG A 4 18.83 -89.23 -7.63
CA ARG A 4 19.29 -88.23 -6.63
C ARG A 4 19.68 -86.89 -7.27
N LYS A 5 20.05 -86.87 -8.56
CA LYS A 5 20.41 -85.65 -9.30
C LYS A 5 19.16 -84.88 -9.75
N LEU A 6 18.13 -85.57 -10.24
CA LEU A 6 16.84 -84.94 -10.58
C LEU A 6 16.16 -84.33 -9.36
N LEU A 7 16.12 -85.03 -8.21
CA LEU A 7 15.47 -84.53 -7.00
C LEU A 7 16.12 -83.22 -6.47
N LYS A 8 17.46 -83.12 -6.55
CA LYS A 8 18.19 -81.89 -6.16
C LYS A 8 17.94 -80.73 -7.13
N LEU A 9 17.76 -80.99 -8.42
CA LEU A 9 17.43 -79.98 -9.43
C LEU A 9 16.00 -79.45 -9.28
N THR A 10 15.02 -80.32 -9.00
CA THR A 10 13.63 -79.91 -8.73
C THR A 10 13.47 -79.17 -7.41
N ILE A 11 14.20 -79.56 -6.35
CA ILE A 11 14.17 -78.85 -5.06
C ILE A 11 14.87 -77.49 -5.16
N GLY A 12 15.97 -77.39 -5.91
CA GLY A 12 16.68 -76.13 -6.14
C GLY A 12 15.90 -75.12 -6.99
N THR A 13 15.11 -75.60 -7.96
CA THR A 13 14.21 -74.77 -8.77
C THR A 13 12.97 -74.34 -7.99
N LEU A 14 12.35 -75.23 -7.19
CA LEU A 14 11.28 -74.85 -6.26
C LEU A 14 11.76 -73.80 -5.24
N SER A 15 12.93 -74.01 -4.63
CA SER A 15 13.51 -73.08 -3.64
C SER A 15 13.79 -71.70 -4.25
N LYS A 16 14.37 -71.63 -5.47
CA LYS A 16 14.55 -70.36 -6.19
C LYS A 16 13.22 -69.70 -6.55
N SER A 17 12.20 -70.49 -6.96
CA SER A 17 10.85 -70.00 -7.25
C SER A 17 10.18 -69.40 -6.01
N LEU A 18 10.24 -70.11 -4.86
CA LEU A 18 9.73 -69.63 -3.58
C LEU A 18 10.47 -68.37 -3.09
N THR A 19 11.79 -68.29 -3.32
CA THR A 19 12.59 -67.11 -2.94
C THR A 19 12.27 -65.90 -3.81
N ASN A 20 12.07 -66.09 -5.13
CA ASN A 20 11.62 -65.02 -6.03
C ASN A 20 10.19 -64.57 -5.72
N GLN A 21 9.29 -65.49 -5.39
CA GLN A 21 7.93 -65.16 -4.98
C GLN A 21 7.93 -64.32 -3.68
N ARG A 22 8.73 -64.71 -2.68
CA ARG A 22 8.90 -63.92 -1.44
C ARG A 22 9.51 -62.53 -1.70
N ARG A 23 10.48 -62.41 -2.60
CA ARG A 23 11.05 -61.11 -3.03
C ARG A 23 10.01 -60.23 -3.73
N PHE A 24 9.20 -60.81 -4.61
CA PHE A 24 8.13 -60.08 -5.28
C PHE A 24 7.05 -59.62 -4.29
N THR A 25 6.62 -60.48 -3.36
CA THR A 25 5.68 -60.09 -2.30
C THR A 25 6.25 -58.99 -1.41
N PHE A 26 7.54 -59.05 -1.07
CA PHE A 26 8.20 -58.01 -0.28
C PHE A 26 8.27 -56.66 -1.01
N LEU A 27 8.61 -56.67 -2.31
CA LEU A 27 8.60 -55.46 -3.14
C LEU A 27 7.19 -54.87 -3.30
N LEU A 28 6.17 -55.73 -3.46
CA LEU A 28 4.77 -55.30 -3.52
C LEU A 28 4.33 -54.65 -2.20
N LEU A 29 4.71 -55.23 -1.06
CA LEU A 29 4.42 -54.65 0.27
C LEU A 29 5.13 -53.30 0.47
N ILE A 30 6.38 -53.15 0.01
CA ILE A 30 7.07 -51.86 0.01
C ILE A 30 6.35 -50.84 -0.87
N LEU A 31 5.93 -51.23 -2.08
CA LEU A 31 5.20 -50.35 -2.98
C LEU A 31 3.86 -49.92 -2.36
N LEU A 32 3.10 -50.85 -1.78
CA LEU A 32 1.85 -50.56 -1.08
C LEU A 32 2.08 -49.67 0.15
N PHE A 33 3.19 -49.86 0.87
CA PHE A 33 3.57 -49.00 1.99
C PHE A 33 3.95 -47.58 1.54
N ILE A 34 4.71 -47.45 0.44
CA ILE A 34 5.04 -46.15 -0.15
C ILE A 34 3.78 -45.46 -0.68
N CYS A 35 2.90 -46.20 -1.37
CA CYS A 35 1.61 -45.70 -1.81
C CYS A 35 0.71 -45.32 -0.63
N GLY A 36 0.74 -46.10 0.46
CA GLY A 36 0.04 -45.81 1.70
C GLY A 36 0.55 -44.53 2.37
N ILE A 37 1.87 -44.36 2.50
CA ILE A 37 2.48 -43.12 3.00
C ILE A 37 2.16 -41.93 2.09
N TYR A 38 2.21 -42.12 0.76
CA TYR A 38 1.86 -41.07 -0.20
C TYR A 38 0.38 -40.71 -0.10
N TYR A 39 -0.50 -41.69 0.07
CA TYR A 39 -1.93 -41.47 0.22
C TYR A 39 -2.25 -40.79 1.54
N GLU A 40 -1.75 -41.30 2.67
CA GLU A 40 -1.84 -40.66 3.98
C GLU A 40 -1.31 -39.23 3.94
N ARG A 41 -0.12 -39.00 3.38
CA ARG A 41 0.45 -37.65 3.25
C ARG A 41 -0.42 -36.72 2.41
N ASN A 42 -1.05 -37.19 1.32
CA ASN A 42 -1.98 -36.36 0.54
C ASN A 42 -3.35 -36.21 1.21
N LEU A 43 -3.80 -37.18 2.00
CA LEU A 43 -5.04 -37.11 2.78
C LEU A 43 -4.90 -36.12 3.95
N PHE A 44 -3.72 -36.09 4.59
CA PHE A 44 -3.37 -35.16 5.68
C PHE A 44 -2.98 -33.75 5.21
N VAL A 45 -2.78 -33.51 3.90
CA VAL A 45 -2.54 -32.15 3.37
C VAL A 45 -3.82 -31.29 3.40
N ASP A 46 -5.00 -31.89 3.59
CA ASP A 46 -6.29 -31.17 3.73
C ASP A 46 -6.61 -30.76 5.19
N GLU A 47 -5.77 -31.13 6.17
CA GLU A 47 -6.00 -30.75 7.57
C GLU A 47 -5.56 -29.29 7.86
N ASN A 48 -6.56 -28.49 8.22
CA ASN A 48 -6.55 -27.10 8.72
C ASN A 48 -6.62 -25.99 7.67
N LEU A 49 -7.39 -26.17 6.59
CA LEU A 49 -7.96 -25.02 5.89
C LEU A 49 -8.79 -24.19 6.89
N PRO A 50 -8.49 -22.89 7.06
CA PRO A 50 -9.27 -22.05 7.96
C PRO A 50 -10.74 -22.03 7.53
N ILE A 51 -11.64 -21.96 8.50
CA ILE A 51 -13.10 -22.02 8.26
C ILE A 51 -13.58 -20.96 7.26
N GLU A 52 -12.89 -19.83 7.19
CA GLU A 52 -13.09 -18.73 6.24
C GLU A 52 -12.86 -19.20 4.80
N PHE A 53 -11.82 -19.99 4.55
CA PHE A 53 -11.53 -20.55 3.23
C PHE A 53 -12.55 -21.61 2.83
N LEU A 54 -12.98 -22.44 3.77
CA LEU A 54 -14.03 -23.43 3.54
C LEU A 54 -15.36 -22.74 3.19
N HIS A 55 -15.72 -21.69 3.93
CA HIS A 55 -16.91 -20.90 3.65
C HIS A 55 -16.80 -20.22 2.28
N TYR A 56 -15.66 -19.60 1.96
CA TYR A 56 -15.46 -18.98 0.65
C TYR A 56 -15.58 -19.98 -0.50
N LYS A 57 -15.01 -21.18 -0.36
CA LYS A 57 -15.14 -22.27 -1.34
C LYS A 57 -16.61 -22.66 -1.54
N TYR A 58 -17.36 -22.81 -0.46
CA TYR A 58 -18.81 -23.07 -0.52
C TYR A 58 -19.56 -21.97 -1.28
N LEU A 59 -19.24 -20.68 -1.06
CA LEU A 59 -19.86 -19.57 -1.78
C LEU A 59 -19.56 -19.60 -3.28
N ILE A 60 -18.33 -19.94 -3.67
CA ILE A 60 -17.96 -20.13 -5.08
C ILE A 60 -18.78 -21.27 -5.69
N GLU A 61 -18.81 -22.43 -5.04
CA GLU A 61 -19.52 -23.62 -5.53
C GLU A 61 -21.01 -23.36 -5.68
N ARG A 62 -21.64 -22.69 -4.71
CA ARG A 62 -23.04 -22.30 -4.76
C ARG A 62 -23.34 -21.33 -5.90
N ASN A 63 -22.40 -20.43 -6.21
CA ASN A 63 -22.57 -19.44 -7.28
C ASN A 63 -22.16 -19.95 -8.66
N ARG A 64 -21.63 -21.18 -8.77
CA ARG A 64 -21.42 -21.83 -10.08
C ARG A 64 -22.77 -22.02 -10.76
N SER A 65 -23.00 -21.20 -11.77
CA SER A 65 -24.11 -21.34 -12.71
C SER A 65 -23.79 -22.43 -13.73
N SER A 66 -24.80 -23.07 -14.31
CA SER A 66 -24.65 -23.95 -15.48
C SER A 66 -24.25 -23.21 -16.76
N SER A 67 -24.26 -21.88 -16.73
CA SER A 67 -23.75 -21.01 -17.80
C SER A 67 -22.24 -20.79 -17.67
N ASN A 68 -21.53 -20.62 -18.79
CA ASN A 68 -20.08 -20.31 -18.88
C ASN A 68 -19.69 -18.92 -18.29
N THR A 69 -20.46 -18.39 -17.36
CA THR A 69 -20.28 -17.06 -16.76
C THR A 69 -19.69 -17.20 -15.36
N CYS A 70 -18.54 -16.57 -15.10
CA CYS A 70 -17.97 -16.49 -13.76
C CYS A 70 -18.82 -15.55 -12.89
N LYS A 71 -19.46 -16.09 -11.83
CA LYS A 71 -20.18 -15.30 -10.84
C LYS A 71 -19.33 -15.18 -9.58
N ILE A 72 -18.77 -13.99 -9.37
CA ILE A 72 -18.00 -13.69 -8.16
C ILE A 72 -18.95 -13.67 -6.96
N PRO A 73 -18.68 -14.41 -5.88
CA PRO A 73 -19.53 -14.40 -4.71
C PRO A 73 -19.50 -13.04 -4.01
N GLN A 74 -20.68 -12.59 -3.58
CA GLN A 74 -20.79 -11.43 -2.71
C GLN A 74 -20.46 -11.86 -1.27
N LEU A 75 -19.41 -11.29 -0.71
CA LEU A 75 -19.00 -11.52 0.67
C LEU A 75 -19.87 -10.72 1.63
N ASP A 76 -20.24 -11.31 2.77
CA ASP A 76 -20.87 -10.60 3.87
C ASP A 76 -19.80 -9.89 4.73
N PRO A 77 -19.83 -8.56 4.88
CA PRO A 77 -18.92 -7.85 5.77
C PRO A 77 -19.04 -8.26 7.25
N TRP A 78 -20.13 -8.90 7.65
CA TRP A 78 -20.39 -9.33 9.03
C TRP A 78 -20.37 -10.84 9.21
N ASP A 79 -19.81 -11.58 8.25
CA ASP A 79 -19.73 -13.03 8.28
C ASP A 79 -19.13 -13.54 9.61
N GLU A 80 -19.80 -14.53 10.21
CA GLU A 80 -19.42 -15.09 11.51
C GLU A 80 -17.99 -15.67 11.51
N THR A 81 -17.51 -16.16 10.37
CA THR A 81 -16.16 -16.71 10.26
C THR A 81 -15.07 -15.63 10.41
N ILE A 82 -15.36 -14.38 10.04
CA ILE A 82 -14.35 -13.29 10.03
C ILE A 82 -14.53 -12.28 11.16
N ILE A 83 -15.70 -12.26 11.82
CA ILE A 83 -16.01 -11.24 12.84
C ILE A 83 -15.05 -11.27 14.03
N LYS A 84 -14.46 -12.44 14.32
CA LYS A 84 -13.42 -12.62 15.34
C LYS A 84 -12.16 -11.78 15.12
N TYR A 85 -11.89 -11.35 13.88
CA TYR A 85 -10.75 -10.47 13.54
C TYR A 85 -11.09 -8.98 13.69
N TYR A 86 -12.37 -8.65 13.89
CA TYR A 86 -12.80 -7.27 14.05
C TYR A 86 -12.77 -6.85 15.52
N ALA A 87 -11.98 -5.82 15.82
CA ALA A 87 -12.01 -5.13 17.09
C ALA A 87 -12.42 -3.67 16.86
N LYS A 88 -13.50 -3.23 17.50
CA LYS A 88 -13.91 -1.83 17.44
C LYS A 88 -12.94 -0.98 18.27
N PRO A 89 -12.23 -0.01 17.66
CA PRO A 89 -11.34 0.86 18.41
C PRO A 89 -12.15 1.75 19.36
N LYS A 90 -11.56 2.11 20.50
CA LYS A 90 -12.12 3.13 21.38
C LYS A 90 -12.19 4.46 20.63
N PRO A 91 -13.19 5.31 20.91
CA PRO A 91 -13.22 6.67 20.36
C PRO A 91 -11.90 7.39 20.64
N LEU A 92 -11.43 8.16 19.65
CA LEU A 92 -10.24 8.99 19.82
C LEU A 92 -10.52 10.09 20.85
N GLU A 93 -9.81 10.05 21.97
CA GLU A 93 -9.81 11.13 22.96
C GLU A 93 -8.80 12.19 22.56
N CYS A 94 -9.23 13.12 21.68
CA CYS A 94 -8.39 14.24 21.29
C CYS A 94 -8.20 15.20 22.46
N LYS A 95 -6.95 15.57 22.77
CA LYS A 95 -6.65 16.73 23.62
C LYS A 95 -7.29 17.99 22.99
N PRO A 96 -7.63 19.02 23.79
CA PRO A 96 -8.22 20.24 23.25
C PRO A 96 -7.38 20.77 22.08
N LEU A 97 -8.06 21.11 20.98
CA LEU A 97 -7.46 21.68 19.78
C LEU A 97 -6.53 22.83 20.20
N GLN A 98 -5.25 22.75 19.84
CA GLN A 98 -4.39 23.93 19.87
C GLN A 98 -5.08 25.01 19.01
N SER A 99 -5.39 26.16 19.59
CA SER A 99 -5.95 27.27 18.82
C SER A 99 -4.98 27.65 17.70
N ASN A 100 -5.52 27.93 16.52
CA ASN A 100 -4.71 28.50 15.45
C ASN A 100 -4.18 29.87 15.90
N VAL A 101 -2.86 30.05 15.90
CA VAL A 101 -2.20 31.32 16.28
C VAL A 101 -1.65 32.03 15.05
N THR A 102 -1.21 31.26 14.06
CA THR A 102 -0.65 31.76 12.81
C THR A 102 -1.48 31.31 11.62
N VAL A 103 -1.21 31.90 10.46
CA VAL A 103 -1.79 31.48 9.19
C VAL A 103 -0.78 31.74 8.08
N LEU A 104 -0.63 30.78 7.15
CA LEU A 104 0.13 30.97 5.92
C LEU A 104 -0.84 31.16 4.75
N ARG A 105 -0.76 32.30 4.05
CA ARG A 105 -1.55 32.57 2.84
C ARG A 105 -0.71 33.22 1.77
N ASN A 106 -0.71 32.65 0.56
CA ASN A 106 0.00 33.20 -0.60
C ASN A 106 1.48 33.51 -0.30
N GLY A 107 2.17 32.61 0.42
CA GLY A 107 3.57 32.80 0.82
C GLY A 107 3.79 33.85 1.90
N LEU A 108 2.76 34.34 2.59
CA LEU A 108 2.90 35.25 3.72
C LEU A 108 2.43 34.58 5.02
N LEU A 109 3.36 34.36 5.94
CA LEU A 109 3.10 33.85 7.28
C LEU A 109 2.73 35.02 8.19
N MET A 110 1.57 34.94 8.84
CA MET A 110 1.05 36.01 9.70
C MET A 110 0.62 35.47 11.06
N VAL A 111 0.73 36.32 12.09
CA VAL A 111 0.12 36.10 13.40
C VAL A 111 -1.30 36.66 13.39
N LEU A 112 -2.27 35.85 13.83
CA LEU A 112 -3.67 36.26 13.90
C LEU A 112 -3.85 37.44 14.86
N ASN A 113 -4.77 38.34 14.51
CA ASN A 113 -4.94 39.65 15.16
C ASN A 113 -5.06 39.56 16.70
N GLU A 114 -5.82 38.60 17.21
CA GLU A 114 -6.04 38.40 18.65
C GLU A 114 -4.79 37.95 19.44
N TYR A 115 -3.74 37.49 18.75
CA TYR A 115 -2.49 37.00 19.34
C TYR A 115 -1.31 37.96 19.16
N ARG A 116 -1.38 38.94 18.25
CA ARG A 116 -0.26 39.84 17.89
C ARG A 116 0.43 40.53 19.09
N LYS A 117 -0.33 40.84 20.15
CA LYS A 117 0.20 41.47 21.38
C LYS A 117 0.50 40.47 22.51
N LYS A 118 0.04 39.22 22.36
CA LYS A 118 0.11 38.17 23.39
C LYS A 118 1.27 37.21 23.16
N VAL A 119 1.77 37.11 21.93
CA VAL A 119 2.80 36.16 21.54
C VAL A 119 3.94 36.80 20.76
N LYS A 120 5.12 36.21 20.87
CA LYS A 120 6.22 36.38 19.91
C LYS A 120 6.41 35.08 19.16
N CYS A 121 6.38 35.14 17.83
CA CYS A 121 6.53 33.98 16.97
C CYS A 121 7.86 34.04 16.22
N ARG A 122 8.45 32.87 16.00
CA ARG A 122 9.59 32.66 15.10
C ARG A 122 9.26 31.52 14.14
N CYS A 123 9.86 31.55 12.97
CA CYS A 123 9.72 30.50 11.99
C CYS A 123 11.07 30.11 11.37
N ARG A 124 11.17 28.89 10.85
CA ARG A 124 12.25 28.47 9.97
C ARG A 124 11.69 27.61 8.85
N THR A 125 12.27 27.74 7.67
CA THR A 125 11.92 26.89 6.54
C THR A 125 12.79 25.64 6.54
N PHE A 126 12.29 24.58 5.94
CA PHE A 126 13.06 23.36 5.74
C PHE A 126 12.73 22.72 4.39
N GLU A 127 13.67 21.95 3.87
CA GLU A 127 13.54 21.24 2.61
C GLU A 127 14.26 19.89 2.69
N HIS A 128 13.90 18.97 1.81
CA HIS A 128 14.57 17.69 1.67
C HIS A 128 16.06 17.90 1.32
N ASN A 129 16.93 17.15 1.99
CA ASN A 129 18.38 17.21 1.77
C ASN A 129 18.82 16.16 0.76
N THR A 130 18.71 16.51 -0.52
CA THR A 130 19.06 15.66 -1.67
C THR A 130 20.51 15.16 -1.71
N ASN A 131 21.41 15.72 -0.89
CA ASN A 131 22.82 15.32 -0.87
C ASN A 131 23.13 14.20 0.15
N ILE A 132 22.17 13.81 0.99
CA ILE A 132 22.39 12.80 2.03
C ILE A 132 21.49 11.58 1.80
N SER A 133 20.18 11.72 2.01
CA SER A 133 19.16 10.71 1.69
C SER A 133 17.76 11.30 1.83
N ASP A 134 16.75 10.52 1.43
CA ASP A 134 15.31 10.83 1.54
C ASP A 134 14.85 11.06 2.98
N PHE A 135 15.58 10.56 3.97
CA PHE A 135 15.25 10.71 5.39
C PHE A 135 15.79 11.98 6.04
N TYR A 136 16.63 12.77 5.35
CA TYR A 136 17.26 13.94 5.95
C TYR A 136 16.63 15.24 5.46
N VAL A 137 16.32 16.10 6.42
CA VAL A 137 15.79 17.44 6.20
C VAL A 137 16.86 18.48 6.49
N LYS A 138 17.02 19.46 5.60
CA LYS A 138 17.86 20.62 5.80
C LYS A 138 17.02 21.78 6.35
N TYR A 139 17.36 22.22 7.56
CA TYR A 139 16.72 23.36 8.20
C TYR A 139 17.51 24.64 7.92
N ASN A 140 16.79 25.73 7.66
CA ASN A 140 17.35 27.08 7.70
C ASN A 140 17.34 27.61 9.14
N ASP A 141 18.00 28.75 9.34
CA ASP A 141 18.02 29.45 10.60
C ASP A 141 16.64 29.99 10.99
N TRP A 142 16.40 30.09 12.30
CA TRP A 142 15.20 30.72 12.84
C TRP A 142 15.21 32.23 12.58
N ILE A 143 14.07 32.73 12.10
CA ILE A 143 13.81 34.16 11.92
C ILE A 143 12.54 34.56 12.69
N ASP A 144 12.49 35.80 13.15
CA ASP A 144 11.30 36.33 13.82
C ASP A 144 10.17 36.57 12.81
N VAL A 145 8.93 36.33 13.25
CA VAL A 145 7.73 36.65 12.47
C VAL A 145 7.24 38.04 12.83
N ASP A 146 7.16 38.95 11.86
CA ASP A 146 6.56 40.27 12.09
C ASP A 146 5.05 40.10 12.36
N PRO A 147 4.55 40.45 13.56
CA PRO A 147 3.15 40.21 13.91
C PRO A 147 2.15 41.04 13.10
N ILE A 148 2.59 42.15 12.47
CA ILE A 148 1.72 43.06 11.72
C ILE A 148 1.89 42.86 10.21
N LYS A 149 3.13 42.93 9.71
CA LYS A 149 3.45 42.81 8.29
C LYS A 149 3.48 41.36 7.80
N GLY A 150 3.68 40.41 8.72
CA GLY A 150 3.97 39.02 8.39
C GLY A 150 5.38 38.83 7.83
N THR A 151 5.73 37.57 7.62
CA THR A 151 7.02 37.15 7.07
C THR A 151 6.79 36.42 5.76
N LYS A 152 7.51 36.83 4.71
CA LYS A 152 7.44 36.18 3.40
C LYS A 152 8.17 34.84 3.45
N ILE A 153 7.50 33.79 3.01
CA ILE A 153 7.99 32.41 2.98
C ILE A 153 8.05 31.97 1.51
N GLU A 154 9.27 31.73 1.03
CA GLU A 154 9.54 31.32 -0.36
C GLU A 154 9.85 29.82 -0.48
N LYS A 155 9.67 29.05 0.60
CA LYS A 155 9.86 27.60 0.65
C LYS A 155 8.55 26.89 0.95
N GLU A 156 8.46 25.63 0.54
CA GLU A 156 7.23 24.84 0.61
C GLU A 156 6.85 24.54 2.06
N PHE A 157 7.84 24.24 2.91
CA PHE A 157 7.61 23.88 4.30
C PHE A 157 8.20 24.90 5.27
N VAL A 158 7.43 25.23 6.30
CA VAL A 158 7.84 26.14 7.38
C VAL A 158 7.37 25.63 8.73
N GLU A 159 8.31 25.55 9.65
CA GLU A 159 8.07 25.29 11.06
C GLU A 159 7.90 26.63 11.79
N VAL A 160 6.92 26.70 12.69
CA VAL A 160 6.59 27.90 13.45
C VAL A 160 6.46 27.56 14.93
N GLU A 161 7.07 28.40 15.76
CA GLU A 161 6.89 28.37 17.22
C GLU A 161 6.46 29.74 17.71
N CYS A 162 5.50 29.78 18.63
CA CYS A 162 5.13 31.01 19.33
C CYS A 162 5.19 30.84 20.85
N TYR A 163 5.67 31.90 21.49
CA TYR A 163 5.88 32.00 22.92
C TYR A 163 5.01 33.11 23.49
N ASN A 164 4.47 32.93 24.69
CA ASN A 164 3.76 34.01 25.37
C ASN A 164 4.70 35.21 25.66
N VAL A 165 4.12 36.41 25.65
CA VAL A 165 4.82 37.62 26.07
C VAL A 165 4.76 37.71 27.59
N GLY A 166 5.91 37.68 28.26
CA GLY A 166 5.99 37.76 29.71
C GLY A 166 7.41 37.59 30.25
N LEU A 167 7.54 37.58 31.58
CA LEU A 167 8.82 37.48 32.29
C LEU A 167 9.53 36.13 32.05
N MET A 168 8.76 35.06 31.81
CA MET A 168 9.23 33.73 31.44
C MET A 168 8.49 33.27 30.18
N PRO A 169 9.07 33.47 28.99
CA PRO A 169 8.47 33.00 27.74
C PRO A 169 8.38 31.48 27.69
N THR A 170 7.17 30.95 27.58
CA THR A 170 6.85 29.53 27.40
C THR A 170 6.25 29.31 26.02
N LYS A 171 6.60 28.18 25.39
CA LYS A 171 6.06 27.80 24.09
C LYS A 171 4.59 27.42 24.25
N ILE A 172 3.70 28.12 23.55
CA ILE A 172 2.25 27.87 23.60
C ILE A 172 1.69 27.38 22.27
N TYR A 173 2.48 27.48 21.20
CA TYR A 173 2.08 27.10 19.85
C TYR A 173 3.29 26.56 19.11
N SER A 174 3.11 25.41 18.44
CA SER A 174 4.07 24.83 17.52
C SER A 174 3.28 24.22 16.37
N TYR A 175 3.68 24.52 15.13
CA TYR A 175 2.94 24.08 13.95
C TYR A 175 3.84 24.06 12.71
N HIS A 176 3.53 23.16 11.79
CA HIS A 176 4.15 23.09 10.47
C HIS A 176 3.14 23.55 9.43
N TRP A 177 3.49 24.58 8.65
CA TRP A 177 2.73 24.95 7.47
C TRP A 177 3.40 24.40 6.23
N ASN A 178 2.58 24.03 5.26
CA ASN A 178 2.99 23.70 3.91
C ASN A 178 2.30 24.61 2.90
N GLN A 179 2.96 24.85 1.78
CA GLN A 179 2.40 25.56 0.63
C GLN A 179 2.96 24.97 -0.68
N ILE A 180 2.15 25.04 -1.72
CA ILE A 180 2.51 24.62 -3.07
C ILE A 180 3.22 25.81 -3.74
N ILE A 181 4.51 25.67 -4.01
CA ILE A 181 5.27 26.69 -4.73
C ILE A 181 5.42 26.24 -6.17
N LYS A 182 4.95 27.07 -7.12
CA LYS A 182 5.12 26.80 -8.54
C LYS A 182 6.60 26.70 -8.90
N ARG A 183 7.09 25.47 -8.96
CA ARG A 183 8.41 25.10 -9.45
C ARG A 183 8.41 25.33 -10.96
N GLN A 184 9.33 26.16 -11.47
CA GLN A 184 9.58 26.36 -12.91
C GLN A 184 10.18 25.11 -13.60
N PHE A 185 10.15 23.95 -12.94
CA PHE A 185 10.69 22.72 -13.46
C PHE A 185 9.85 22.25 -14.64
N SER A 186 10.42 22.39 -15.83
CA SER A 186 10.28 21.50 -16.97
C SER A 186 8.88 20.98 -17.35
N ILE A 187 7.81 21.72 -17.07
CA ILE A 187 6.61 21.57 -17.89
C ILE A 187 7.00 22.12 -19.26
N LYS A 188 7.41 21.22 -20.17
CA LYS A 188 7.66 21.57 -21.58
C LYS A 188 6.42 22.22 -22.22
N SER A 189 5.24 22.04 -21.62
CA SER A 189 4.04 22.77 -21.98
C SER A 189 3.99 24.16 -21.34
N LYS A 190 4.14 25.19 -22.18
CA LYS A 190 3.74 26.58 -21.88
C LYS A 190 2.21 26.76 -21.80
N SER A 191 1.41 25.70 -21.82
CA SER A 191 -0.05 25.83 -21.79
C SER A 191 -0.52 26.38 -20.46
N ALA A 192 -1.52 27.27 -20.51
CA ALA A 192 -2.23 27.72 -19.32
C ALA A 192 -2.93 26.52 -18.65
N PHE A 193 -3.11 26.61 -17.33
CA PHE A 193 -3.91 25.67 -16.54
C PHE A 193 -5.31 25.54 -17.17
N VAL A 194 -5.73 24.33 -17.50
CA VAL A 194 -7.01 24.09 -18.18
C VAL A 194 -8.03 23.75 -17.11
N VAL A 195 -9.14 24.49 -17.08
CA VAL A 195 -10.22 24.21 -16.12
C VAL A 195 -10.72 22.77 -16.35
N SER A 196 -10.79 22.00 -15.26
CA SER A 196 -11.31 20.63 -15.25
C SER A 196 -12.62 20.53 -16.05
N SER A 197 -12.65 19.60 -17.00
CA SER A 197 -13.79 19.36 -17.88
C SER A 197 -14.10 17.86 -17.97
N ILE A 198 -15.16 17.49 -18.68
CA ILE A 198 -15.48 16.07 -18.88
C ILE A 198 -14.44 15.34 -19.74
N ASP A 199 -13.84 16.04 -20.70
CA ASP A 199 -12.79 15.51 -21.57
C ASP A 199 -11.41 15.54 -20.89
N HIS A 200 -11.25 16.42 -19.89
CA HIS A 200 -10.02 16.60 -19.14
C HIS A 200 -10.27 16.76 -17.63
N PRO A 201 -10.73 15.69 -16.95
CA PRO A 201 -11.10 15.76 -15.55
C PRO A 201 -9.85 15.78 -14.66
N SER A 202 -9.91 16.55 -13.56
CA SER A 202 -8.99 16.31 -12.43
C SER A 202 -9.29 14.96 -11.79
N VAL A 203 -8.25 14.19 -11.48
CA VAL A 203 -8.35 12.85 -10.89
C VAL A 203 -7.75 12.88 -9.49
N LEU A 204 -8.47 12.30 -8.54
CA LEU A 204 -8.03 12.18 -7.16
C LEU A 204 -8.17 10.73 -6.73
N MET A 205 -7.04 10.11 -6.39
CA MET A 205 -6.97 8.75 -5.88
C MET A 205 -6.62 8.79 -4.40
N PHE A 206 -7.48 8.18 -3.58
CA PHE A 206 -7.24 7.94 -2.17
C PHE A 206 -7.07 6.46 -1.93
N GLY A 207 -5.92 6.09 -1.40
CA GLY A 207 -5.63 4.75 -0.93
C GLY A 207 -5.79 4.66 0.58
N PHE A 208 -6.26 3.52 1.06
CA PHE A 208 -6.22 3.18 2.48
C PHE A 208 -5.36 1.94 2.66
N ASP A 209 -4.28 2.06 3.42
CA ASP A 209 -3.39 0.94 3.63
C ASP A 209 -4.02 -0.12 4.55
N GLY A 210 -3.79 -1.40 4.25
CA GLY A 210 -4.31 -2.54 5.02
C GLY A 210 -5.83 -2.69 5.06
N MET A 211 -6.58 -2.02 4.17
CA MET A 211 -8.05 -1.98 4.20
C MET A 211 -8.69 -2.87 3.13
N SER A 212 -9.44 -3.89 3.58
CA SER A 212 -10.32 -4.66 2.68
C SER A 212 -11.69 -3.97 2.49
N HIS A 213 -12.40 -4.34 1.41
CA HIS A 213 -13.76 -3.84 1.13
C HIS A 213 -14.72 -4.08 2.31
N SER A 214 -14.75 -5.31 2.83
CA SER A 214 -15.56 -5.64 4.02
C SER A 214 -15.16 -4.80 5.24
N ASN A 215 -13.86 -4.54 5.44
CA ASN A 215 -13.44 -3.72 6.57
C ASN A 215 -13.83 -2.25 6.40
N PHE A 216 -13.77 -1.71 5.18
CA PHE A 216 -14.20 -0.35 4.87
C PHE A 216 -15.68 -0.14 5.22
N ILE A 217 -16.55 -1.10 4.87
CA ILE A 217 -17.97 -1.07 5.25
C ILE A 217 -18.15 -1.06 6.76
N ARG A 218 -17.38 -1.88 7.50
CA ARG A 218 -17.49 -1.96 8.98
C ARG A 218 -16.99 -0.71 9.70
N VAL A 219 -15.84 -0.16 9.30
CA VAL A 219 -15.17 0.93 10.05
C VAL A 219 -15.54 2.32 9.56
N LEU A 220 -15.98 2.45 8.30
CA LEU A 220 -16.43 3.72 7.70
C LEU A 220 -17.87 3.64 7.14
N PRO A 221 -18.87 3.18 7.92
CA PRO A 221 -20.22 2.94 7.42
C PRO A 221 -20.92 4.21 6.93
N LYS A 222 -20.65 5.35 7.57
CA LYS A 222 -21.19 6.66 7.15
C LYS A 222 -20.62 7.10 5.80
N THR A 223 -19.32 6.91 5.60
CA THR A 223 -18.63 7.22 4.34
C THR A 223 -19.14 6.33 3.22
N TYR A 224 -19.23 5.02 3.45
CA TYR A 224 -19.76 4.09 2.45
C TYR A 224 -21.20 4.43 2.05
N ALA A 225 -22.08 4.71 3.03
CA ALA A 225 -23.46 5.13 2.74
C ALA A 225 -23.53 6.43 1.92
N GLN A 226 -22.62 7.38 2.16
CA GLN A 226 -22.56 8.61 1.38
C GLN A 226 -22.07 8.37 -0.05
N LEU A 227 -21.04 7.54 -0.24
CA LEU A 227 -20.55 7.15 -1.57
C LEU A 227 -21.65 6.50 -2.40
N GLN A 228 -22.42 5.60 -1.80
CA GLN A 228 -23.56 4.95 -2.47
C GLN A 228 -24.61 5.98 -2.94
N LYS A 229 -24.94 6.97 -2.08
CA LYS A 229 -25.87 8.06 -2.46
C LYS A 229 -25.35 8.94 -3.60
N MET A 230 -24.03 9.06 -3.73
CA MET A 230 -23.37 9.80 -4.81
C MET A 230 -23.26 9.02 -6.12
N GLY A 231 -23.76 7.77 -6.18
CA GLY A 231 -23.68 6.94 -7.37
C GLY A 231 -22.29 6.36 -7.64
N PHE A 232 -21.48 6.17 -6.59
CA PHE A 232 -20.17 5.52 -6.70
C PHE A 232 -20.30 4.09 -7.28
N ILE A 233 -19.39 3.74 -8.18
CA ILE A 233 -19.29 2.40 -8.77
C ILE A 233 -18.49 1.49 -7.82
N ASP A 234 -19.20 0.59 -7.14
CA ASP A 234 -18.62 -0.36 -6.19
C ASP A 234 -18.07 -1.61 -6.90
N LEU A 235 -16.75 -1.68 -7.07
CA LEU A 235 -16.05 -2.78 -7.74
C LEU A 235 -15.90 -4.01 -6.82
N ARG A 236 -17.00 -4.69 -6.51
CA ARG A 236 -17.05 -5.83 -5.56
C ARG A 236 -16.20 -7.05 -5.93
N GLY A 237 -15.76 -7.15 -7.19
CA GLY A 237 -14.87 -8.20 -7.67
C GLY A 237 -13.40 -7.79 -7.78
N HIS A 238 -13.06 -6.55 -7.41
CA HIS A 238 -11.69 -6.07 -7.44
C HIS A 238 -10.87 -6.70 -6.30
N VAL A 239 -9.71 -7.25 -6.64
CA VAL A 239 -8.84 -7.96 -5.69
C VAL A 239 -7.40 -7.48 -5.84
N LYS A 240 -6.64 -7.61 -4.75
CA LYS A 240 -5.20 -7.37 -4.74
C LYS A 240 -4.48 -8.43 -5.58
N ILE A 241 -3.38 -8.06 -6.22
CA ILE A 241 -2.54 -8.97 -7.01
C ILE A 241 -1.29 -9.44 -6.26
N GLY A 242 -1.00 -8.83 -5.11
CA GLY A 242 0.12 -9.18 -4.25
C GLY A 242 -0.22 -8.95 -2.79
N ASP A 243 0.64 -9.44 -1.90
CA ASP A 243 0.33 -9.37 -0.46
C ASP A 243 0.57 -8.00 0.17
N ASN A 244 1.61 -7.32 -0.28
CA ASN A 244 2.06 -6.04 0.26
C ASN A 244 1.58 -4.86 -0.59
N THR A 245 1.76 -3.64 -0.07
CA THR A 245 1.37 -2.39 -0.70
C THR A 245 2.06 -2.18 -2.07
N PHE A 246 3.37 -2.42 -2.14
CA PHE A 246 4.19 -2.22 -3.35
C PHE A 246 3.63 -2.88 -4.62
N PRO A 247 3.43 -4.21 -4.71
CA PRO A 247 2.97 -4.83 -5.95
C PRO A 247 1.57 -4.35 -6.39
N ASN A 248 0.70 -4.04 -5.43
CA ASN A 248 -0.65 -3.57 -5.73
C ASN A 248 -0.64 -2.13 -6.25
N LEU A 249 0.13 -1.26 -5.62
CA LEU A 249 0.30 0.11 -6.09
C LEU A 249 0.98 0.17 -7.45
N CYS A 250 2.03 -0.63 -7.66
CA CYS A 250 2.67 -0.73 -8.96
C CYS A 250 1.67 -1.10 -10.06
N ALA A 251 0.80 -2.10 -9.83
CA ALA A 251 -0.20 -2.48 -10.81
C ALA A 251 -1.24 -1.39 -11.08
N ILE A 252 -1.72 -0.69 -10.04
CA ILE A 252 -2.66 0.42 -10.22
C ILE A 252 -2.03 1.57 -11.00
N LEU A 253 -0.76 1.87 -10.70
CA LEU A 253 -0.09 3.06 -11.21
C LEU A 253 0.58 2.83 -12.57
N THR A 254 0.94 1.60 -12.92
CA THR A 254 1.64 1.29 -14.18
C THR A 254 0.85 0.39 -15.13
N GLY A 255 -0.20 -0.27 -14.63
CA GLY A 255 -0.88 -1.34 -15.35
C GLY A 255 -0.05 -2.63 -15.51
N LYS A 256 1.07 -2.77 -14.78
CA LYS A 256 2.04 -3.87 -14.89
C LYS A 256 2.26 -4.57 -13.54
N ARG A 257 2.59 -5.86 -13.58
CA ARG A 257 3.00 -6.60 -12.38
C ARG A 257 4.46 -6.32 -12.06
N SER A 258 4.75 -5.76 -10.89
CA SER A 258 6.15 -5.58 -10.44
C SER A 258 6.77 -6.88 -9.90
N SER A 259 5.97 -7.72 -9.24
CA SER A 259 6.46 -8.98 -8.66
C SER A 259 5.87 -10.21 -9.37
N PRO A 260 6.68 -11.24 -9.67
CA PRO A 260 6.17 -12.51 -10.18
C PRO A 260 5.42 -13.29 -9.09
N THR A 261 4.49 -14.13 -9.53
CA THR A 261 3.79 -15.14 -8.73
C THR A 261 4.05 -16.52 -9.33
N LYS A 262 3.51 -17.59 -8.72
CA LYS A 262 3.63 -18.95 -9.31
C LYS A 262 2.90 -19.02 -10.66
N GLU A 263 1.83 -18.27 -10.81
CA GLU A 263 0.92 -18.30 -11.96
C GLU A 263 1.24 -17.24 -13.01
N PHE A 264 1.84 -16.11 -12.61
CA PHE A 264 2.07 -14.95 -13.49
C PHE A 264 3.49 -14.42 -13.38
N ILE A 265 4.09 -14.11 -14.53
CA ILE A 265 5.40 -13.45 -14.59
C ILE A 265 5.31 -11.98 -14.16
N GLY A 266 6.42 -11.46 -13.64
CA GLY A 266 6.65 -10.02 -13.49
C GLY A 266 6.86 -9.37 -14.85
N GLU A 267 6.41 -8.12 -14.99
CA GLU A 267 6.49 -7.33 -16.22
C GLU A 267 7.37 -6.08 -16.08
N LEU A 268 7.83 -5.77 -14.87
CA LEU A 268 8.74 -4.68 -14.57
C LEU A 268 10.06 -5.23 -14.06
N PRO A 269 11.16 -4.45 -14.10
CA PRO A 269 12.42 -4.83 -13.48
C PRO A 269 12.23 -5.18 -12.00
N ASP A 270 12.70 -6.36 -11.59
CA ASP A 270 12.64 -6.85 -10.22
C ASP A 270 14.08 -6.91 -9.66
N GLU A 271 14.65 -5.73 -9.50
CA GLU A 271 16.04 -5.53 -9.09
C GLU A 271 16.09 -4.63 -7.85
N TRP A 272 17.02 -4.92 -6.95
CA TRP A 272 17.30 -4.07 -5.79
C TRP A 272 18.13 -2.86 -6.22
N ASN A 273 18.07 -1.77 -5.45
CA ASN A 273 18.87 -0.58 -5.70
C ASN A 273 18.64 0.09 -7.08
N ILE A 274 17.39 0.06 -7.57
CA ILE A 274 16.99 0.75 -8.79
C ILE A 274 16.23 2.03 -8.49
N TYR A 275 16.27 2.95 -9.44
CA TYR A 275 15.34 4.07 -9.52
C TYR A 275 14.12 3.66 -10.34
N PHE A 276 12.93 4.11 -9.93
CA PHE A 276 11.67 3.77 -10.61
C PHE A 276 11.29 4.75 -11.73
N ASP A 277 12.13 5.74 -12.01
CA ASP A 277 11.87 6.83 -12.96
C ASP A 277 11.42 6.38 -14.36
N ASP A 278 12.02 5.30 -14.85
CA ASP A 278 11.77 4.76 -16.20
C ASP A 278 10.53 3.87 -16.27
N TRP A 279 9.82 3.68 -15.15
CA TRP A 279 8.62 2.86 -15.13
C TRP A 279 7.44 3.59 -15.79
N PRO A 280 6.50 2.85 -16.41
CA PRO A 280 5.40 3.45 -17.16
C PRO A 280 4.26 3.90 -16.25
N PHE A 281 4.57 4.75 -15.27
CA PHE A 281 3.59 5.27 -14.34
C PHE A 281 2.57 6.20 -15.03
N ILE A 282 1.32 6.12 -14.60
CA ILE A 282 0.19 6.85 -15.17
C ILE A 282 0.37 8.37 -15.04
N TRP A 283 1.05 8.84 -13.99
CA TRP A 283 1.36 10.26 -13.83
C TRP A 283 2.28 10.78 -14.92
N ASN A 284 3.12 9.94 -15.56
CA ASN A 284 3.93 10.36 -16.70
C ASN A 284 3.04 10.68 -17.91
N ASN A 285 1.98 9.91 -18.13
CA ASN A 285 1.01 10.21 -19.18
C ASN A 285 0.26 11.51 -18.88
N PHE A 286 -0.20 11.70 -17.65
CA PHE A 286 -0.88 12.94 -17.25
C PHE A 286 0.04 14.16 -17.36
N SER A 287 1.28 14.08 -16.86
CA SER A 287 2.22 15.20 -16.92
C SER A 287 2.62 15.56 -18.36
N GLN A 288 2.78 14.57 -19.25
CA GLN A 288 2.99 14.79 -20.69
C GLN A 288 1.79 15.50 -21.37
N ASN A 289 0.59 15.34 -20.83
CA ASN A 289 -0.62 16.02 -21.30
C ASN A 289 -0.91 17.34 -20.56
N GLY A 290 0.06 17.87 -19.80
CA GLY A 290 -0.03 19.19 -19.16
C GLY A 290 -0.65 19.21 -17.77
N TYR A 291 -0.96 18.05 -17.18
CA TYR A 291 -1.51 17.98 -15.82
C TYR A 291 -0.41 18.19 -14.77
N VAL A 292 -0.81 18.80 -13.66
CA VAL A 292 -0.05 18.88 -12.42
C VAL A 292 -0.30 17.60 -11.62
N THR A 293 0.73 16.82 -11.39
CA THR A 293 0.66 15.53 -10.69
C THR A 293 1.26 15.65 -9.29
N VAL A 294 0.65 15.00 -8.29
CA VAL A 294 1.09 15.00 -6.89
C VAL A 294 0.97 13.60 -6.31
N PHE A 295 2.02 13.06 -5.71
CA PHE A 295 1.96 11.84 -4.93
C PHE A 295 2.40 12.12 -3.50
N ALA A 296 1.62 11.65 -2.54
CA ALA A 296 1.88 11.83 -1.12
C ALA A 296 1.57 10.54 -0.34
N GLU A 297 2.39 10.25 0.67
CA GLU A 297 2.21 9.14 1.60
C GLU A 297 2.38 9.64 3.04
N ASP A 298 1.70 9.00 3.99
CA ASP A 298 1.67 9.39 5.40
C ASP A 298 2.80 8.77 6.25
N ARG A 299 3.57 7.85 5.66
CA ARG A 299 4.63 7.07 6.33
C ARG A 299 5.97 7.15 5.59
N PRO A 300 6.77 8.20 5.82
CA PRO A 300 8.09 8.32 5.19
C PRO A 300 9.04 7.19 5.59
N ASP A 301 8.89 6.60 6.78
CA ASP A 301 9.74 5.51 7.29
C ASP A 301 9.56 4.17 6.55
N ILE A 302 8.43 3.99 5.87
CA ILE A 302 8.08 2.77 5.14
C ILE A 302 7.34 3.08 3.83
N GLY A 303 7.73 4.15 3.15
CA GLY A 303 7.08 4.60 1.93
C GLY A 303 7.19 3.57 0.82
N THR A 304 6.22 3.56 -0.09
CA THR A 304 6.05 2.47 -1.05
C THR A 304 7.28 2.27 -1.93
N PHE A 305 7.93 3.36 -2.34
CA PHE A 305 9.05 3.33 -3.27
C PHE A 305 10.42 3.54 -2.59
N ASN A 306 10.47 3.81 -1.29
CA ASN A 306 11.71 4.05 -0.53
C ASN A 306 11.89 3.08 0.66
N TYR A 307 11.11 1.99 0.69
CA TYR A 307 11.21 0.96 1.72
C TYR A 307 12.42 0.03 1.51
N LEU A 308 13.21 -0.18 2.57
CA LEU A 308 14.42 -1.03 2.59
C LEU A 308 15.49 -0.55 1.58
N ASP A 309 15.99 -1.44 0.71
CA ASP A 309 17.06 -1.17 -0.26
C ASP A 309 16.52 -0.64 -1.61
N LEU A 310 15.33 -0.03 -1.60
CA LEU A 310 14.79 0.70 -2.74
C LEU A 310 15.24 2.15 -2.68
N ILE A 311 15.79 2.67 -3.79
CA ILE A 311 16.37 4.02 -3.84
C ILE A 311 15.30 5.09 -4.10
N GLY A 312 14.09 4.70 -4.53
CA GLY A 312 13.00 5.65 -4.80
C GLY A 312 13.00 6.20 -6.21
N LEU A 313 12.57 7.45 -6.33
CA LEU A 313 12.44 8.19 -7.58
C LEU A 313 13.46 9.33 -7.59
N GLN A 314 14.32 9.40 -8.61
CA GLN A 314 15.38 10.42 -8.70
C GLN A 314 14.87 11.74 -9.30
N HIS A 315 14.08 11.63 -10.36
CA HIS A 315 13.46 12.70 -11.12
C HIS A 315 11.97 12.48 -11.12
N PHE A 316 11.27 13.35 -10.41
CA PHE A 316 9.84 13.30 -10.38
C PHE A 316 9.28 13.75 -11.75
N GLY A 317 8.66 12.82 -12.49
CA GLY A 317 7.58 13.12 -13.45
C GLY A 317 6.30 13.64 -12.76
N ILE A 318 6.40 13.87 -11.45
CA ILE A 318 5.40 14.36 -10.53
C ILE A 318 5.73 15.82 -10.22
N SER A 319 4.74 16.71 -10.32
CA SER A 319 4.94 18.13 -10.02
C SER A 319 5.24 18.40 -8.53
N TYR A 320 4.68 17.58 -7.63
CA TYR A 320 4.96 17.60 -6.20
C TYR A 320 5.00 16.20 -5.62
N PHE A 321 6.08 15.85 -4.93
CA PHE A 321 6.19 14.61 -4.18
C PHE A 321 6.37 14.97 -2.72
N ASP A 322 5.46 14.50 -1.86
CA ASP A 322 5.42 14.88 -0.46
C ASP A 322 5.42 13.64 0.44
N GLU A 323 6.60 13.30 0.96
CA GLU A 323 6.79 12.27 1.99
C GLU A 323 6.60 12.84 3.42
N ALA A 324 6.55 14.17 3.55
CA ALA A 324 6.53 14.87 4.84
C ALA A 324 5.10 15.18 5.33
N LEU A 325 4.08 14.90 4.52
CA LEU A 325 2.69 15.22 4.85
C LEU A 325 2.06 14.17 5.77
N GLN A 326 2.38 14.24 7.06
CA GLN A 326 1.52 13.68 8.11
C GLN A 326 0.27 14.55 8.30
N ILE A 327 -0.60 14.61 7.29
CA ILE A 327 -2.02 14.88 7.56
C ILE A 327 -2.59 13.55 8.07
N VAL A 328 -3.40 13.61 9.12
CA VAL A 328 -4.11 12.48 9.73
C VAL A 328 -4.98 11.76 8.68
N THR A 329 -4.34 10.93 7.88
CA THR A 329 -4.89 10.14 6.78
C THR A 329 -4.09 8.87 6.80
N ILE A 330 -4.73 7.74 7.07
CA ILE A 330 -4.10 6.43 6.99
C ILE A 330 -4.13 6.03 5.51
N GLY A 331 -3.03 6.24 4.79
CA GLY A 331 -2.86 5.81 3.39
C GLY A 331 -2.28 6.85 2.43
N PHE A 332 -2.17 6.45 1.16
CA PHE A 332 -1.56 7.26 0.10
C PHE A 332 -2.59 8.14 -0.64
N GLN A 333 -2.13 9.27 -1.16
CA GLN A 333 -2.92 10.18 -1.98
C GLN A 333 -2.18 10.51 -3.28
N LEU A 334 -2.79 10.20 -4.42
CA LEU A 334 -2.34 10.66 -5.74
C LEU A 334 -3.35 11.66 -6.27
N MET A 335 -2.91 12.91 -6.46
CA MET A 335 -3.72 13.98 -7.01
C MET A 335 -3.20 14.36 -8.39
N ILE A 336 -4.12 14.48 -9.35
CA ILE A 336 -3.80 14.83 -10.72
C ILE A 336 -4.74 15.97 -11.10
N TYR A 337 -4.20 17.17 -11.13
CA TYR A 337 -4.91 18.40 -11.46
C TYR A 337 -4.64 18.79 -12.90
N ASN A 338 -5.66 19.29 -13.58
CA ASN A 338 -5.53 19.86 -14.93
C ASN A 338 -5.31 21.36 -14.84
#